data_AF-L2GN43-F1
#
_entry.id   AF-L2GN43-F1
#
_cell.length_a   1.000
_cell.length_b   1.000
_cell.length_c   1.000
_cell.angle_alpha   90.00
_cell.angle_beta   90.00
_cell.angle_gamma   90.00
#
_symmetry.space_group_name_H-M   'P 1'
#
loop_
_entity.id
_entity.type
_entity.pdbx_description
1 polymer ?
#
loop_
_entity_poly.entity_id
_entity_poly.type
_entity_poly.pdbx_seq_one_letter_code
_entity_poly.pdbx_strand_id
1 'polypeptide(L)'
;MSQPTNKDVVRYTLQSFIGKTRRDFEMDDRQREAIQRLCQLKDEKFEELCEDIANEIHRRSGMKYNKNSKIQDKFMKLSDHKFKNLVIDTLTVFYLKNPEYKMEEMPEFLENMKILIDQLKVDSEKAMFLAKLEKLNFYNKLKEFLEYTRKQGTDEKIVSHVMNAVDGKISNDASNFCEILSFPNIFLEKLNETKIFKESDFQKFEDHRNKILSTLSNDSISFREKSKTIKQELREIMSLVIEKSTIPALKIECFDDEIMEIIGLLDLLRTNIESSGRLDLNQIGATFSDIIDRIIEKARFKVDKEFISEIKIQKISLESLGDLPSKIESFQLIIDVVCDVRKFFQKIEMK
;
A
#
# COMPACT_ATOMS: atom_id res chain seq x y z
N MET A 1 -31.03 -59.39 -13.46
CA MET A 1 -31.72 -58.29 -14.15
C MET A 1 -32.88 -57.84 -13.28
N SER A 2 -32.71 -56.73 -12.57
CA SER A 2 -33.76 -56.15 -11.71
C SER A 2 -34.88 -55.62 -12.61
N GLN A 3 -36.14 -55.93 -12.29
CA GLN A 3 -37.26 -55.28 -12.97
C GLN A 3 -37.19 -53.77 -12.74
N PRO A 4 -37.44 -52.92 -13.76
CA PRO A 4 -37.45 -51.48 -13.58
C PRO A 4 -38.50 -51.10 -12.55
N THR A 5 -38.14 -50.21 -11.62
CA THR A 5 -39.10 -49.72 -10.62
C THR A 5 -40.15 -48.85 -11.31
N ASN A 6 -41.32 -48.68 -10.69
CA ASN A 6 -42.38 -47.81 -11.21
C ASN A 6 -41.86 -46.37 -11.46
N LYS A 7 -40.96 -45.88 -10.59
CA LYS A 7 -40.27 -44.60 -10.74
C LYS A 7 -39.39 -44.52 -11.98
N ASP A 8 -38.69 -45.62 -12.34
CA ASP A 8 -37.87 -45.68 -13.55
C ASP A 8 -38.74 -45.54 -14.80
N VAL A 9 -39.86 -46.26 -14.85
CA VAL A 9 -40.80 -46.23 -15.98
C VAL A 9 -41.40 -44.84 -16.18
N VAL A 10 -41.84 -44.20 -15.09
CA VAL A 10 -42.38 -42.84 -15.12
C VAL A 10 -41.32 -41.85 -15.60
N ARG A 11 -40.09 -41.90 -15.05
CA ARG A 11 -38.98 -41.04 -15.47
C ARG A 11 -38.69 -41.16 -16.97
N TYR A 12 -38.51 -42.38 -17.47
CA TYR A 12 -38.23 -42.61 -18.88
C TYR A 12 -39.37 -42.13 -19.78
N THR A 13 -40.62 -42.26 -19.33
CA THR A 13 -41.80 -41.77 -20.06
C THR A 13 -41.81 -40.23 -20.17
N LEU A 14 -41.53 -39.52 -19.07
CA LEU A 14 -41.43 -38.07 -19.07
C LEU A 14 -40.26 -37.57 -19.94
N GLN A 15 -39.08 -38.20 -19.81
CA GLN A 15 -37.86 -37.82 -20.53
C GLN A 15 -37.98 -38.10 -22.04
N SER A 16 -38.54 -39.25 -22.43
CA SER A 16 -38.75 -39.59 -23.84
C SER A 16 -39.75 -38.67 -24.54
N PHE A 17 -40.78 -38.19 -23.83
CA PHE A 17 -41.76 -37.25 -24.38
C PHE A 17 -41.16 -35.87 -24.70
N ILE A 18 -40.22 -35.39 -23.90
CA ILE A 18 -39.51 -34.13 -24.15
C ILE A 18 -38.42 -34.30 -25.23
N GLY A 19 -37.84 -35.50 -25.32
CA GLY A 19 -36.73 -35.83 -26.23
C GLY A 19 -35.41 -35.16 -25.81
N LYS A 20 -34.38 -35.26 -26.66
CA LYS A 20 -33.05 -34.62 -26.46
C LYS A 20 -33.07 -33.09 -26.50
N THR A 21 -34.24 -32.48 -26.70
CA THR A 21 -34.38 -31.05 -26.91
C THR A 21 -34.70 -30.34 -25.60
N ARG A 22 -33.80 -30.44 -24.62
CA ARG A 22 -33.63 -29.35 -23.66
C ARG A 22 -32.82 -28.27 -24.39
N ARG A 23 -33.47 -27.56 -25.32
CA ARG A 23 -32.94 -26.25 -25.71
C ARG A 23 -32.96 -25.40 -24.46
N ASP A 24 -31.92 -24.59 -24.29
CA ASP A 24 -31.77 -23.59 -23.23
C ASP A 24 -33.12 -22.89 -22.99
N PHE A 25 -33.89 -23.40 -22.02
CA PHE A 25 -35.12 -22.77 -21.60
C PHE A 25 -34.71 -21.78 -20.54
N GLU A 26 -34.59 -20.51 -20.93
CA GLU A 26 -34.55 -19.44 -19.94
C GLU A 26 -35.83 -19.52 -19.11
N MET A 27 -35.68 -19.93 -17.86
CA MET A 27 -36.80 -20.09 -16.94
C MET A 27 -37.39 -18.72 -16.60
N ASP A 28 -38.57 -18.45 -17.15
CA ASP A 28 -39.35 -17.26 -16.81
C ASP A 28 -39.89 -17.32 -15.36
N ASP A 29 -40.32 -16.18 -14.82
CA ASP A 29 -40.80 -16.06 -13.44
C ASP A 29 -42.00 -16.98 -13.17
N ARG A 30 -42.83 -17.22 -14.18
CA ARG A 30 -44.00 -18.09 -14.09
C ARG A 30 -43.60 -19.56 -13.92
N GLN A 31 -42.55 -19.99 -14.61
CA GLN A 31 -42.01 -21.34 -14.52
C GLN A 31 -41.34 -21.57 -13.15
N ARG A 32 -40.64 -20.55 -12.64
CA ARG A 32 -40.07 -20.58 -11.27
C ARG A 32 -41.17 -20.75 -10.21
N GLU A 33 -42.26 -19.99 -10.32
CA GLU A 33 -43.41 -20.14 -9.41
C GLU A 33 -44.06 -21.53 -9.52
N ALA A 34 -44.21 -22.06 -10.74
CA ALA A 34 -44.79 -23.39 -10.96
C ALA A 34 -43.94 -24.50 -10.33
N ILE A 35 -42.62 -24.46 -10.53
CA ILE A 35 -41.67 -25.41 -9.92
C ILE A 35 -41.68 -25.29 -8.40
N GLN A 36 -41.71 -24.08 -7.85
CA GLN A 36 -41.80 -23.86 -6.40
C GLN A 36 -43.07 -24.49 -5.81
N ARG A 37 -44.23 -24.33 -6.47
CA ARG A 37 -45.49 -24.97 -6.05
C ARG A 37 -45.43 -26.49 -6.11
N LEU A 38 -44.80 -27.04 -7.14
CA LEU A 38 -44.61 -28.49 -7.27
C LEU A 38 -43.65 -29.06 -6.21
N CYS A 39 -42.60 -28.33 -5.85
CA CYS A 39 -41.69 -28.70 -4.76
C CYS A 39 -42.39 -28.75 -3.39
N GLN A 40 -43.44 -27.94 -3.19
CA GLN A 40 -44.22 -27.91 -1.95
C GLN A 40 -45.22 -29.08 -1.80
N LEU A 41 -45.42 -29.89 -2.85
CA LEU A 41 -46.25 -31.07 -2.77
C LEU A 41 -45.58 -32.14 -1.89
N LYS A 42 -46.39 -32.82 -1.07
CA LYS A 42 -45.96 -34.05 -0.39
C LYS A 42 -45.54 -35.10 -1.40
N ASP A 43 -44.59 -35.95 -1.04
CA ASP A 43 -43.98 -36.91 -1.97
C ASP A 43 -45.01 -37.84 -2.61
N GLU A 44 -45.99 -38.35 -1.84
CA GLU A 44 -47.02 -39.23 -2.38
C GLU A 44 -47.90 -38.51 -3.43
N LYS A 45 -48.20 -37.23 -3.19
CA LYS A 45 -48.99 -36.41 -4.12
C LYS A 45 -48.22 -36.02 -5.37
N PHE A 46 -46.91 -35.86 -5.25
CA PHE A 46 -46.04 -35.61 -6.37
C PHE A 46 -45.84 -36.87 -7.22
N GLU A 47 -45.72 -38.04 -6.58
CA GLU A 47 -45.64 -39.33 -7.28
C GLU A 47 -46.93 -39.63 -8.05
N GLU A 48 -48.12 -39.46 -7.43
CA GLU A 48 -49.42 -39.55 -8.10
C GLU A 48 -49.48 -38.63 -9.33
N LEU A 49 -49.00 -37.38 -9.21
CA LEU A 49 -48.95 -36.42 -10.32
C LEU A 49 -48.04 -36.90 -11.45
N CYS A 50 -46.86 -37.45 -11.14
CA CYS A 50 -45.95 -37.98 -12.16
C CYS A 50 -46.57 -39.16 -12.92
N GLU A 51 -47.29 -40.04 -12.22
CA GLU A 51 -48.03 -41.15 -12.83
C GLU A 51 -49.17 -40.67 -13.73
N ASP A 52 -49.96 -39.68 -13.28
CA ASP A 52 -51.05 -39.12 -14.07
C ASP A 52 -50.53 -38.42 -15.35
N ILE A 53 -49.37 -37.75 -15.27
CA ILE A 53 -48.74 -37.13 -16.44
C ILE A 53 -48.19 -38.20 -17.39
N ALA A 54 -47.55 -39.25 -16.88
CA ALA A 54 -47.09 -40.38 -17.70
C ALA A 54 -48.27 -41.07 -18.41
N ASN A 55 -49.40 -41.23 -17.72
CA ASN A 55 -50.63 -41.78 -18.29
C ASN A 55 -51.20 -40.91 -19.43
N GLU A 56 -51.15 -39.59 -19.30
CA GLU A 56 -51.54 -38.66 -20.37
C GLU A 56 -50.55 -38.68 -21.55
N ILE A 57 -49.24 -38.83 -21.30
CA ILE A 57 -48.23 -39.03 -22.37
C ILE A 57 -48.54 -40.29 -23.17
N HIS A 58 -48.83 -41.41 -22.50
CA HIS A 58 -49.23 -42.64 -23.15
C HIS A 58 -50.47 -42.43 -24.03
N ARG A 59 -51.50 -41.74 -23.51
CA ARG A 59 -52.70 -41.41 -24.29
C ARG A 59 -52.37 -40.60 -25.54
N ARG A 60 -51.61 -39.50 -25.40
CA ARG A 60 -51.21 -38.62 -26.52
C ARG A 60 -50.36 -39.35 -27.56
N SER A 61 -49.61 -40.37 -27.12
CA SER A 61 -48.74 -41.19 -27.96
C SER A 61 -49.43 -42.44 -28.53
N GLY A 62 -50.74 -42.62 -28.30
CA GLY A 62 -51.51 -43.77 -28.78
C GLY A 62 -51.23 -45.10 -28.06
N MET A 63 -50.56 -45.07 -26.90
CA MET A 63 -50.24 -46.24 -26.08
C MET A 63 -51.39 -46.60 -25.12
N LYS A 64 -51.33 -47.78 -24.51
CA LYS A 64 -52.31 -48.22 -23.50
C LYS A 64 -52.23 -47.29 -22.27
N TYR A 65 -53.36 -46.72 -21.89
CA TYR A 65 -53.48 -45.78 -20.78
C TYR A 65 -54.70 -46.11 -19.90
N ASN A 66 -54.67 -45.68 -18.64
CA ASN A 66 -55.76 -45.80 -17.69
C ASN A 66 -56.83 -44.73 -17.97
N LYS A 67 -58.03 -45.16 -18.36
CA LYS A 67 -59.17 -44.29 -18.66
C LYS A 67 -59.90 -43.75 -17.42
N ASN A 68 -59.59 -44.28 -16.24
CA ASN A 68 -60.29 -43.96 -14.99
C ASN A 68 -59.56 -42.92 -14.11
N SER A 69 -58.51 -42.25 -14.61
CA SER A 69 -57.84 -41.20 -13.83
C SER A 69 -58.75 -39.98 -13.67
N LYS A 70 -58.92 -39.53 -12.42
CA LYS A 70 -59.79 -38.39 -12.05
C LYS A 70 -59.27 -37.04 -12.56
N ILE A 71 -57.97 -36.94 -12.89
CA ILE A 71 -57.35 -35.70 -13.35
C ILE A 71 -57.22 -35.65 -14.89
N GLN A 72 -57.48 -36.76 -15.58
CA GLN A 72 -57.31 -36.91 -17.02
C GLN A 72 -58.05 -35.84 -17.81
N ASP A 73 -59.30 -35.54 -17.43
CA ASP A 73 -60.13 -34.52 -18.10
C ASP A 73 -59.51 -33.12 -18.06
N LYS A 74 -58.71 -32.83 -17.03
CA LYS A 74 -57.99 -31.55 -16.92
C LYS A 74 -56.79 -31.52 -17.86
N PHE A 75 -56.04 -32.62 -17.95
CA PHE A 75 -54.88 -32.71 -18.85
C PHE A 75 -55.27 -32.77 -20.34
N MET A 76 -56.41 -33.39 -20.67
CA MET A 76 -56.96 -33.39 -22.03
C MET A 76 -57.31 -31.98 -22.53
N LYS A 77 -57.67 -31.06 -21.64
CA LYS A 77 -57.98 -29.67 -21.98
C LYS A 77 -56.74 -28.79 -22.17
N LEU A 78 -55.54 -29.30 -21.85
CA LEU A 78 -54.30 -28.55 -22.06
C LEU A 78 -53.86 -28.67 -23.52
N SER A 79 -53.61 -27.51 -24.15
CA SER A 79 -52.88 -27.44 -25.42
C SER A 79 -51.51 -28.11 -25.30
N ASP A 80 -50.99 -28.68 -26.39
CA ASP A 80 -49.70 -29.40 -26.43
C ASP A 80 -48.55 -28.61 -25.81
N HIS A 81 -48.47 -27.30 -26.07
CA HIS A 81 -47.47 -26.42 -25.47
C HIS A 81 -47.57 -26.35 -23.95
N LYS A 82 -48.78 -26.12 -23.41
CA LYS A 82 -49.03 -26.07 -21.96
C LYS A 82 -48.76 -27.43 -21.29
N PHE A 83 -49.11 -28.52 -21.96
CA PHE A 83 -48.82 -29.86 -21.45
C PHE A 83 -47.31 -30.13 -21.46
N LYS A 84 -46.59 -29.78 -22.52
CA LYS A 84 -45.12 -29.90 -22.59
C LYS A 84 -44.41 -29.14 -21.47
N ASN A 85 -44.84 -27.91 -21.17
CA ASN A 85 -44.30 -27.15 -20.03
C ASN A 85 -44.55 -27.86 -18.70
N LEU A 86 -45.74 -28.41 -18.49
CA LEU A 86 -46.05 -29.22 -17.31
C LEU A 86 -45.13 -30.45 -17.19
N VAL A 87 -44.83 -31.15 -18.29
CA VAL A 87 -43.89 -32.28 -18.29
C VAL A 87 -42.48 -31.81 -17.93
N ILE A 88 -42.03 -30.67 -18.46
CA ILE A 88 -40.70 -30.09 -18.17
C ILE A 88 -40.60 -29.73 -16.68
N ASP A 89 -41.60 -29.04 -16.13
CA ASP A 89 -41.62 -28.61 -14.73
C ASP A 89 -41.64 -29.83 -13.80
N THR A 90 -42.46 -30.82 -14.14
CA THR A 90 -42.56 -32.08 -13.37
C THR A 90 -41.25 -32.87 -13.43
N LEU A 91 -40.64 -33.01 -14.60
CA LEU A 91 -39.36 -33.71 -14.76
C LEU A 91 -38.24 -32.99 -14.01
N THR A 92 -38.27 -31.65 -13.97
CA THR A 92 -37.32 -30.84 -13.21
C THR A 92 -37.44 -31.11 -11.71
N VAL A 93 -38.65 -31.09 -11.17
CA VAL A 93 -38.90 -31.41 -9.75
C VAL A 93 -38.61 -32.88 -9.44
N PHE A 94 -38.85 -33.81 -10.37
CA PHE A 94 -38.52 -35.21 -10.22
C PHE A 94 -37.02 -35.42 -9.99
N TYR A 95 -36.16 -34.73 -10.76
CA TYR A 95 -34.71 -34.78 -10.56
C TYR A 95 -34.24 -34.03 -9.31
N LEU A 96 -34.96 -32.99 -8.86
CA LEU A 96 -34.65 -32.32 -7.59
C LEU A 96 -34.93 -33.22 -6.39
N LYS A 97 -36.05 -33.97 -6.42
CA LYS A 97 -36.44 -34.90 -5.34
C LYS A 97 -35.69 -36.24 -5.37
N ASN A 98 -35.17 -36.65 -6.52
CA ASN A 98 -34.46 -37.93 -6.69
C ASN A 98 -33.11 -37.70 -7.44
N PRO A 99 -32.09 -37.12 -6.77
CA PRO A 99 -30.83 -36.71 -7.38
C PRO A 99 -30.04 -37.85 -8.04
N GLU A 100 -30.21 -39.09 -7.56
CA GLU A 100 -29.59 -40.31 -8.07
C GLU A 100 -29.96 -40.62 -9.53
N TYR A 101 -31.05 -40.03 -10.03
CA TYR A 101 -31.52 -40.20 -11.41
C TYR A 101 -30.99 -39.15 -12.39
N LYS A 102 -30.20 -38.15 -11.93
CA LYS A 102 -29.53 -37.14 -12.76
C LYS A 102 -28.31 -37.72 -13.50
N MET A 103 -28.52 -38.73 -14.34
CA MET A 103 -27.43 -39.48 -14.99
C MET A 103 -27.10 -39.10 -16.44
N GLU A 104 -27.45 -37.89 -16.92
CA GLU A 104 -27.03 -37.44 -18.27
C GLU A 104 -26.27 -36.09 -18.33
N GLU A 105 -26.07 -35.37 -17.22
CA GLU A 105 -25.37 -34.06 -17.22
C GLU A 105 -24.11 -34.04 -16.31
N MET A 106 -23.67 -35.19 -15.78
CA MET A 106 -22.48 -35.27 -14.92
C MET A 106 -21.18 -34.75 -15.57
N PRO A 107 -20.87 -35.01 -16.86
CA PRO A 107 -19.65 -34.50 -17.46
C PRO A 107 -19.60 -32.97 -17.58
N GLU A 108 -20.73 -32.34 -17.94
CA GLU A 108 -20.84 -30.89 -18.07
C GLU A 108 -20.86 -30.20 -16.70
N PHE A 109 -21.55 -30.80 -15.71
CA PHE A 109 -21.49 -30.34 -14.33
C PHE A 109 -20.08 -30.45 -13.74
N LEU A 110 -19.35 -31.54 -14.02
CA LEU A 110 -17.95 -31.71 -13.59
C LEU A 110 -17.03 -30.70 -14.27
N GLU A 111 -17.25 -30.40 -15.55
CA GLU A 111 -16.46 -29.40 -16.27
C GLU A 111 -16.74 -27.98 -15.76
N ASN A 112 -18.02 -27.64 -15.53
CA ASN A 112 -18.40 -26.37 -14.91
C ASN A 112 -17.86 -26.24 -13.48
N MET A 113 -17.85 -27.34 -12.71
CA MET A 113 -17.21 -27.35 -11.39
C MET A 113 -15.70 -27.16 -11.48
N LYS A 114 -15.01 -27.74 -12.47
CA LYS A 114 -13.57 -27.48 -12.68
C LYS A 114 -13.31 -26.02 -13.00
N ILE A 115 -14.08 -25.43 -13.93
CA ILE A 115 -13.97 -24.01 -14.29
C ILE A 115 -14.19 -23.13 -13.05
N LEU A 116 -15.23 -23.42 -12.26
CA LEU A 116 -15.51 -22.69 -11.03
C LEU A 116 -14.38 -22.84 -9.99
N ILE A 117 -13.86 -24.06 -9.81
CA ILE A 117 -12.74 -24.33 -8.90
C ILE A 117 -11.49 -23.54 -9.35
N ASP A 118 -11.20 -23.51 -10.64
CA ASP A 118 -10.03 -22.80 -11.15
C ASP A 118 -10.20 -21.28 -11.06
N GLN A 119 -11.40 -20.75 -11.29
CA GLN A 119 -11.73 -19.34 -11.02
C GLN A 119 -11.57 -18.99 -9.54
N LEU A 120 -12.08 -19.82 -8.63
CA LEU A 120 -11.93 -19.62 -7.18
C LEU A 120 -10.47 -19.69 -6.72
N LYS A 121 -9.64 -20.55 -7.33
CA LYS A 121 -8.19 -20.57 -7.07
C LYS A 121 -7.54 -19.27 -7.51
N VAL A 122 -7.85 -18.79 -8.73
CA VAL A 122 -7.31 -17.53 -9.25
C VAL A 122 -7.73 -16.34 -8.37
N ASP A 123 -8.98 -16.30 -7.93
CA ASP A 123 -9.47 -15.23 -7.07
C ASP A 123 -8.86 -15.29 -5.66
N SER A 124 -8.66 -16.50 -5.12
CA SER A 124 -7.93 -16.71 -3.88
C SER A 124 -6.47 -16.26 -4.00
N GLU A 125 -5.77 -16.62 -5.08
CA GLU A 125 -4.40 -16.20 -5.35
C GLU A 125 -4.28 -14.68 -5.49
N LYS A 126 -5.23 -14.04 -6.20
CA LYS A 126 -5.30 -12.57 -6.29
C LYS A 126 -5.55 -11.94 -4.93
N ALA A 127 -6.48 -12.46 -4.14
CA ALA A 127 -6.77 -11.94 -2.80
C ALA A 127 -5.55 -12.07 -1.87
N MET A 128 -4.85 -13.21 -1.90
CA MET A 128 -3.60 -13.42 -1.16
C MET A 128 -2.49 -12.49 -1.64
N PHE A 129 -2.37 -12.27 -2.95
CA PHE A 129 -1.40 -11.35 -3.53
C PHE A 129 -1.66 -9.90 -3.09
N LEU A 130 -2.91 -9.43 -3.16
CA LEU A 130 -3.30 -8.09 -2.71
C LEU A 130 -3.02 -7.90 -1.21
N ALA A 131 -3.38 -8.88 -0.37
CA ALA A 131 -3.10 -8.85 1.06
C ALA A 131 -1.58 -8.85 1.37
N LYS A 132 -0.76 -9.51 0.53
CA LYS A 132 0.70 -9.44 0.61
C LYS A 132 1.20 -8.04 0.26
N LEU A 133 0.67 -7.43 -0.81
CA LEU A 133 1.07 -6.09 -1.26
C LEU A 133 0.78 -5.01 -0.21
N GLU A 134 -0.35 -5.07 0.50
CA GLU A 134 -0.74 -4.04 1.49
C GLU A 134 0.35 -3.77 2.55
N LYS A 135 1.12 -4.80 2.91
CA LYS A 135 2.17 -4.73 3.94
C LYS A 135 3.50 -4.20 3.42
N LEU A 136 3.62 -3.95 2.12
CA LEU A 136 4.87 -3.56 1.46
C LEU A 136 4.91 -2.06 1.17
N ASN A 137 6.14 -1.51 1.18
CA ASN A 137 6.38 -0.15 0.68
C ASN A 137 6.22 -0.10 -0.85
N PHE A 138 6.17 1.11 -1.42
CA PHE A 138 5.92 1.33 -2.84
C PHE A 138 6.87 0.53 -3.75
N TYR A 139 8.17 0.59 -3.48
CA TYR A 139 9.18 -0.11 -4.26
C TYR A 139 9.06 -1.64 -4.18
N ASN A 140 8.81 -2.19 -2.99
CA ASN A 140 8.58 -3.62 -2.82
C ASN A 140 7.25 -4.06 -3.47
N LYS A 141 6.22 -3.21 -3.48
CA LYS A 141 4.98 -3.46 -4.25
C LYS A 141 5.27 -3.55 -5.76
N LEU A 142 6.11 -2.65 -6.28
CA LEU A 142 6.55 -2.66 -7.68
C LEU A 142 7.31 -3.94 -8.04
N LYS A 143 8.25 -4.37 -7.20
CA LYS A 143 8.99 -5.63 -7.42
C LYS A 143 8.07 -6.85 -7.42
N GLU A 144 7.17 -6.95 -6.46
CA GLU A 144 6.18 -8.03 -6.39
C GLU A 144 5.20 -8.01 -7.56
N PHE A 145 4.81 -6.82 -8.03
CA PHE A 145 4.01 -6.67 -9.23
C PHE A 145 4.74 -7.16 -10.49
N LEU A 146 6.02 -6.80 -10.65
CA LEU A 146 6.83 -7.28 -11.77
C LEU A 146 6.96 -8.80 -11.76
N GLU A 147 7.23 -9.41 -10.61
CA GLU A 147 7.26 -10.87 -10.45
C GLU A 147 5.90 -11.52 -10.73
N TYR A 148 4.80 -10.87 -10.34
CA TYR A 148 3.45 -11.33 -10.70
C TYR A 148 3.24 -11.31 -12.22
N THR A 149 3.58 -10.21 -12.90
CA THR A 149 3.45 -10.10 -14.37
C THR A 149 4.34 -11.11 -15.11
N ARG A 150 5.53 -11.42 -14.57
CA ARG A 150 6.41 -12.48 -15.06
C ARG A 150 5.72 -13.84 -15.06
N LYS A 151 5.05 -14.19 -13.95
CA LYS A 151 4.28 -15.44 -13.81
C LYS A 151 3.06 -15.51 -14.75
N GLN A 152 2.50 -14.35 -15.12
CA GLN A 152 1.39 -14.25 -16.08
C GLN A 152 1.85 -14.26 -17.55
N GLY A 153 3.15 -14.47 -17.82
CA GLY A 153 3.67 -14.64 -19.18
C GLY A 153 4.25 -13.39 -19.82
N THR A 154 4.55 -12.35 -19.05
CA THR A 154 5.29 -11.19 -19.56
C THR A 154 6.72 -11.58 -19.93
N ASP A 155 7.23 -11.06 -21.06
CA ASP A 155 8.59 -11.31 -21.55
C ASP A 155 9.63 -11.00 -20.46
N GLU A 156 10.51 -11.97 -20.19
CA GLU A 156 11.53 -11.90 -19.16
C GLU A 156 12.49 -10.72 -19.37
N LYS A 157 12.79 -10.35 -20.63
CA LYS A 157 13.63 -9.18 -20.93
C LYS A 157 12.96 -7.87 -20.50
N ILE A 158 11.64 -7.76 -20.66
CA ILE A 158 10.88 -6.58 -20.23
C ILE A 158 10.88 -6.51 -18.71
N VAL A 159 10.59 -7.62 -18.04
CA VAL A 159 10.58 -7.71 -16.58
C VAL A 159 11.95 -7.34 -16.02
N SER A 160 13.04 -7.92 -16.54
CA SER A 160 14.40 -7.61 -16.09
C SER A 160 14.80 -6.15 -16.34
N HIS A 161 14.42 -5.58 -17.49
CA HIS A 161 14.73 -4.17 -17.79
C HIS A 161 14.07 -3.23 -16.77
N VAL A 162 12.79 -3.44 -16.48
CA VAL A 162 12.06 -2.61 -15.51
C VAL A 162 12.54 -2.86 -14.08
N MET A 163 12.83 -4.12 -13.73
CA MET A 163 13.40 -4.47 -12.42
C MET A 163 14.73 -3.74 -12.18
N ASN A 164 15.62 -3.73 -13.17
CA ASN A 164 16.90 -3.00 -13.10
C ASN A 164 16.69 -1.48 -12.96
N ALA A 165 15.70 -0.91 -13.64
CA ALA A 165 15.36 0.52 -13.49
C ALA A 165 14.81 0.83 -12.08
N VAL A 166 13.99 -0.05 -11.53
CA VAL A 166 13.50 0.04 -10.14
C VAL A 166 14.66 -0.05 -9.17
N ASP A 167 15.59 -0.99 -9.34
CA ASP A 167 16.78 -1.12 -8.49
C ASP A 167 17.70 0.10 -8.57
N GLY A 168 17.92 0.64 -9.78
CA GLY A 168 18.68 1.87 -9.97
C GLY A 168 18.01 3.07 -9.28
N LYS A 169 16.68 3.14 -9.32
CA LYS A 169 15.91 4.19 -8.66
C LYS A 169 15.93 4.05 -7.13
N ILE A 170 15.77 2.83 -6.60
CA ILE A 170 15.94 2.53 -5.17
C ILE A 170 17.35 2.93 -4.72
N SER A 171 18.38 2.57 -5.48
CA SER A 171 19.76 2.95 -5.17
C SER A 171 19.87 4.46 -5.06
N ASN A 172 19.43 5.22 -6.06
CA ASN A 172 19.46 6.69 -6.04
C ASN A 172 18.68 7.29 -4.87
N ASP A 173 17.47 6.78 -4.60
CA ASP A 173 16.58 7.33 -3.58
C ASP A 173 16.91 6.85 -2.17
N ALA A 174 17.69 5.78 -1.99
CA ALA A 174 18.14 5.31 -0.67
C ALA A 174 19.04 6.31 0.07
N SER A 175 19.47 7.39 -0.58
CA SER A 175 20.13 8.54 0.04
C SER A 175 19.14 9.61 0.56
N ASN A 176 17.85 9.52 0.19
CA ASN A 176 16.80 10.41 0.66
C ASN A 176 16.32 9.97 2.06
N PHE A 177 16.20 10.92 2.97
CA PHE A 177 15.92 10.70 4.40
C PHE A 177 14.71 9.77 4.68
N CYS A 178 13.64 9.87 3.89
CA CYS A 178 12.44 9.04 4.06
C CYS A 178 12.61 7.59 3.57
N GLU A 179 13.49 7.35 2.60
CA GLU A 179 13.66 6.03 1.95
C GLU A 179 14.76 5.18 2.63
N ILE A 180 15.62 5.79 3.44
CA ILE A 180 16.63 5.08 4.26
C ILE A 180 15.97 4.01 5.16
N LEU A 181 14.78 4.31 5.70
CA LEU A 181 14.03 3.37 6.55
C LEU A 181 13.50 2.15 5.76
N SER A 182 13.26 2.33 4.47
CA SER A 182 12.82 1.27 3.56
C SER A 182 13.99 0.41 3.07
N PHE A 183 15.19 1.01 2.93
CA PHE A 183 16.38 0.35 2.39
C PHE A 183 17.65 0.64 3.21
N PRO A 184 17.68 0.21 4.49
CA PRO A 184 18.78 0.50 5.39
C PRO A 184 20.13 -0.06 4.91
N ASN A 185 20.15 -1.26 4.32
CA ASN A 185 21.36 -1.90 3.82
C ASN A 185 22.03 -1.11 2.68
N ILE A 186 21.23 -0.62 1.73
CA ILE A 186 21.73 0.15 0.57
C ILE A 186 22.32 1.49 1.04
N PHE A 187 21.65 2.13 2.01
CA PHE A 187 22.18 3.34 2.64
C PHE A 187 23.54 3.09 3.33
N LEU A 188 23.66 1.99 4.08
CA LEU A 188 24.91 1.62 4.78
C LEU A 188 26.05 1.31 3.81
N GLU A 189 25.77 0.66 2.67
CA GLU A 189 26.75 0.42 1.60
C GLU A 189 27.27 1.73 1.03
N LYS A 190 26.37 2.66 0.69
CA LYS A 190 26.74 3.99 0.20
C LYS A 190 27.57 4.78 1.21
N LEU A 191 27.23 4.72 2.50
CA LEU A 191 28.04 5.36 3.54
C LEU A 191 29.46 4.79 3.57
N ASN A 192 29.62 3.48 3.42
CA ASN A 192 30.94 2.86 3.36
C ASN A 192 31.75 3.33 2.13
N GLU A 193 31.12 3.51 0.98
CA GLU A 193 31.77 4.03 -0.23
C GLU A 193 32.28 5.48 -0.05
N THR A 194 31.54 6.30 0.69
CA THR A 194 31.90 7.72 0.91
C THR A 194 33.11 7.93 1.81
N LYS A 195 33.52 6.91 2.60
CA LYS A 195 34.66 6.97 3.53
C LYS A 195 34.65 8.18 4.47
N ILE A 196 33.46 8.61 4.90
CA ILE A 196 33.28 9.82 5.72
C ILE A 196 33.79 9.67 7.16
N PHE A 197 33.88 8.44 7.67
CA PHE A 197 34.26 8.18 9.05
C PHE A 197 35.77 8.00 9.18
N LYS A 198 36.36 8.68 10.17
CA LYS A 198 37.74 8.43 10.61
C LYS A 198 37.78 7.19 11.51
N GLU A 199 38.96 6.63 11.72
CA GLU A 199 39.18 5.36 12.44
C GLU A 199 38.49 5.28 13.82
N SER A 200 38.45 6.39 14.57
CA SER A 200 37.78 6.46 15.88
C SER A 200 36.25 6.38 15.83
N ASP A 201 35.63 6.88 14.76
CA ASP A 201 34.18 6.91 14.57
C ASP A 201 33.70 5.74 13.70
N PHE A 202 34.60 5.18 12.88
CA PHE A 202 34.34 4.02 12.05
C PHE A 202 33.95 2.80 12.87
N GLN A 203 34.57 2.59 14.04
CA GLN A 203 34.20 1.50 14.93
C GLN A 203 32.76 1.65 15.45
N LYS A 204 32.35 2.86 15.86
CA LYS A 204 30.98 3.13 16.30
C LYS A 204 29.98 2.90 15.17
N PHE A 205 30.30 3.39 13.96
CA PHE A 205 29.50 3.13 12.78
C PHE A 205 29.35 1.63 12.50
N GLU A 206 30.44 0.86 12.54
CA GLU A 206 30.42 -0.60 12.33
C GLU A 206 29.56 -1.31 13.39
N ASP A 207 29.63 -0.91 14.65
CA ASP A 207 28.81 -1.51 15.72
C ASP A 207 27.31 -1.35 15.42
N HIS A 208 26.87 -0.14 15.05
CA HIS A 208 25.47 0.13 14.69
C HIS A 208 25.07 -0.55 13.37
N ARG A 209 25.95 -0.54 12.37
CA ARG A 209 25.76 -1.23 11.09
C ARG A 209 25.54 -2.73 11.29
N ASN A 210 26.39 -3.38 12.08
CA ASN A 210 26.31 -4.83 12.32
C ASN A 210 25.04 -5.21 13.10
N LYS A 211 24.55 -4.35 14.00
CA LYS A 211 23.24 -4.53 14.64
C LYS A 211 22.08 -4.44 13.64
N ILE A 212 22.12 -3.50 12.69
CA ILE A 212 21.11 -3.40 11.64
C ILE A 212 21.12 -4.66 10.75
N LEU A 213 22.29 -5.07 10.28
CA LEU A 213 22.44 -6.24 9.40
C LEU A 213 22.02 -7.55 10.09
N SER A 214 22.41 -7.76 11.35
CA SER A 214 21.98 -8.92 12.12
C SER A 214 20.46 -8.92 12.39
N THR A 215 19.87 -7.75 12.64
CA THR A 215 18.40 -7.61 12.84
C THR A 215 17.62 -7.89 11.56
N LEU A 216 18.11 -7.42 10.40
CA LEU A 216 17.50 -7.72 9.11
C LEU A 216 17.48 -9.23 8.84
N SER A 217 18.60 -9.89 9.10
CA SER A 217 18.84 -11.32 8.81
C SER A 217 18.17 -12.28 9.80
N ASN A 218 17.67 -11.80 10.94
CA ASN A 218 17.12 -12.65 11.99
C ASN A 218 15.60 -12.84 11.86
N ASP A 219 15.17 -13.95 11.27
CA ASP A 219 13.75 -14.26 11.05
C ASP A 219 12.92 -14.54 12.31
N SER A 220 13.58 -14.74 13.47
CA SER A 220 12.88 -14.95 14.75
C SER A 220 12.31 -13.67 15.37
N ILE A 221 12.73 -12.49 14.90
CA ILE A 221 12.29 -11.19 15.43
C ILE A 221 11.03 -10.73 14.68
N SER A 222 10.03 -10.26 15.43
CA SER A 222 8.81 -9.73 14.82
C SER A 222 9.08 -8.50 13.94
N PHE A 223 8.29 -8.29 12.89
CA PHE A 223 8.42 -7.12 12.02
C PHE A 223 8.42 -5.79 12.79
N ARG A 224 7.58 -5.68 13.83
CA ARG A 224 7.47 -4.48 14.67
C ARG A 224 8.76 -4.21 15.44
N GLU A 225 9.35 -5.26 16.02
CA GLU A 225 10.61 -5.16 16.75
C GLU A 225 11.78 -4.90 15.81
N LYS A 226 11.84 -5.59 14.66
CA LYS A 226 12.82 -5.31 13.59
C LYS A 226 12.78 -3.83 13.20
N SER A 227 11.59 -3.30 12.89
CA SER A 227 11.42 -1.90 12.50
C SER A 227 11.85 -0.93 13.61
N LYS A 228 11.52 -1.23 14.87
CA LYS A 228 11.91 -0.39 16.01
C LYS A 228 13.44 -0.34 16.18
N THR A 229 14.09 -1.50 16.18
CA THR A 229 15.54 -1.61 16.35
C THR A 229 16.27 -0.93 15.19
N ILE A 230 15.88 -1.22 13.94
CA ILE A 230 16.49 -0.62 12.75
C ILE A 230 16.37 0.91 12.77
N LYS A 231 15.20 1.46 13.16
CA LYS A 231 15.01 2.91 13.31
C LYS A 231 15.93 3.52 14.36
N GLN A 232 16.11 2.83 15.49
CA GLN A 232 16.97 3.30 16.57
C GLN A 232 18.44 3.32 16.12
N GLU A 233 18.94 2.22 15.56
CA GLU A 233 20.33 2.14 15.11
C GLU A 233 20.61 3.08 13.93
N LEU A 234 19.67 3.23 12.99
CA LEU A 234 19.79 4.22 11.92
C LEU A 234 19.83 5.65 12.44
N ARG A 235 19.10 5.97 13.52
CA ARG A 235 19.17 7.29 14.14
C ARG A 235 20.58 7.56 14.66
N GLU A 236 21.21 6.61 15.32
CA GLU A 236 22.59 6.77 15.80
C GLU A 236 23.56 6.96 14.63
N ILE A 237 23.43 6.17 13.56
CA ILE A 237 24.25 6.34 12.35
C ILE A 237 24.01 7.70 11.71
N MET A 238 22.76 8.16 11.60
CA MET A 238 22.44 9.48 11.07
C MET A 238 23.02 10.60 11.94
N SER A 239 23.02 10.45 13.27
CA SER A 239 23.69 11.40 14.17
C SER A 239 25.19 11.48 13.87
N LEU A 240 25.86 10.33 13.70
CA LEU A 240 27.27 10.27 13.31
C LEU A 240 27.51 10.89 11.93
N VAL A 241 26.62 10.63 10.96
CA VAL A 241 26.68 11.23 9.62
C VAL A 241 26.52 12.73 9.73
N ILE A 242 25.52 13.25 10.45
CA ILE A 242 25.28 14.69 10.59
C ILE A 242 26.47 15.39 11.25
N GLU A 243 27.01 14.83 12.34
CA GLU A 243 28.16 15.38 13.07
C GLU A 243 29.42 15.48 12.19
N LYS A 244 29.58 14.57 11.22
CA LYS A 244 30.76 14.51 10.34
C LYS A 244 30.51 15.01 8.91
N SER A 245 29.25 15.19 8.53
CA SER A 245 28.88 15.59 7.17
C SER A 245 29.29 17.05 6.94
N THR A 246 30.06 17.25 5.88
CA THR A 246 30.27 18.55 5.26
C THR A 246 29.09 18.97 4.39
N ILE A 247 28.01 18.17 4.34
CA ILE A 247 26.79 18.42 3.56
C ILE A 247 26.01 19.55 4.22
N PRO A 248 26.03 20.77 3.66
CA PRO A 248 25.47 21.94 4.34
C PRO A 248 23.95 21.90 4.52
N ALA A 249 23.25 21.10 3.70
CA ALA A 249 21.81 20.91 3.76
C ALA A 249 21.33 20.05 4.96
N LEU A 250 22.22 19.32 5.62
CA LEU A 250 21.90 18.44 6.76
C LEU A 250 22.42 18.97 8.11
N LYS A 251 23.16 20.09 8.12
CA LYS A 251 23.54 20.76 9.36
C LYS A 251 22.33 21.49 9.95
N ILE A 252 21.85 21.00 11.09
CA ILE A 252 21.08 21.84 12.03
C ILE A 252 22.09 22.79 12.64
N GLU A 253 22.27 23.94 12.01
CA GLU A 253 23.16 24.95 12.58
C GLU A 253 22.46 25.64 13.73
N CYS A 254 22.99 25.37 14.91
CA CYS A 254 22.66 26.04 16.13
C CYS A 254 23.50 27.34 16.21
N PHE A 255 22.83 28.46 16.47
CA PHE A 255 23.47 29.77 16.68
C PHE A 255 23.51 30.16 18.16
N ASP A 256 23.13 29.24 19.06
CA ASP A 256 23.00 29.54 20.50
C ASP A 256 24.31 30.08 21.08
N ASP A 257 25.47 29.51 20.68
CA ASP A 257 26.77 29.98 21.14
C ASP A 257 27.04 31.43 20.69
N GLU A 258 26.84 31.74 19.40
CA GLU A 258 27.03 33.10 18.89
C GLU A 258 26.04 34.10 19.49
N ILE A 259 24.79 33.69 19.70
CA ILE A 259 23.76 34.51 20.35
C ILE A 259 24.15 34.79 21.80
N MET A 260 24.61 33.78 22.55
CA MET A 260 25.05 33.93 23.93
C MET A 260 26.30 34.80 24.03
N GLU A 261 27.24 34.69 23.09
CA GLU A 261 28.40 35.58 23.00
C GLU A 261 27.98 37.04 22.72
N ILE A 262 27.05 37.28 21.79
CA ILE A 262 26.50 38.62 21.52
C ILE A 262 25.82 39.18 22.78
N ILE A 263 25.00 38.37 23.46
CA ILE A 263 24.35 38.77 24.71
C ILE A 263 25.40 39.12 25.76
N GLY A 264 26.46 38.32 25.89
CA GLY A 264 27.57 38.58 26.81
C GLY A 264 28.30 39.89 26.51
N LEU A 265 28.55 40.20 25.23
CA LEU A 265 29.15 41.48 24.83
C LEU A 265 28.22 42.67 25.12
N LEU A 266 26.92 42.52 24.88
CA LEU A 266 25.93 43.56 25.21
C LEU A 266 25.82 43.80 26.71
N ASP A 267 25.89 42.74 27.52
CA ASP A 267 25.85 42.84 28.99
C ASP A 267 27.13 43.49 29.54
N LEU A 268 28.28 43.16 28.94
CA LEU A 268 29.57 43.81 29.23
C LEU A 268 29.53 45.30 28.91
N LEU A 269 28.97 45.67 27.75
CA LEU A 269 28.77 47.07 27.34
C LEU A 269 27.86 47.81 28.32
N ARG A 270 26.70 47.23 28.66
CA ARG A 270 25.75 47.79 29.62
C ARG A 270 26.43 48.07 30.96
N THR A 271 27.09 47.06 31.52
CA THR A 271 27.75 47.14 32.84
C THR A 271 28.86 48.20 32.84
N ASN A 272 29.63 48.32 31.76
CA ASN A 272 30.67 49.35 31.64
C ASN A 272 30.12 50.77 31.48
N ILE A 273 29.00 50.94 30.77
CA ILE A 273 28.30 52.22 30.66
C ILE A 273 27.79 52.66 32.04
N GLU A 274 27.15 51.75 32.78
CA GLU A 274 26.63 52.01 34.12
C GLU A 274 27.72 52.35 35.14
N SER A 275 28.88 51.68 35.05
CA SER A 275 30.01 51.87 35.96
C SER A 275 31.00 52.96 35.53
N SER A 276 30.76 53.64 34.40
CA SER A 276 31.71 54.60 33.79
C SER A 276 33.11 54.02 33.56
N GLY A 277 33.18 52.72 33.24
CA GLY A 277 34.42 51.99 32.99
C GLY A 277 35.16 52.42 31.72
N ARG A 278 36.41 51.99 31.59
CA ARG A 278 37.17 52.09 30.33
C ARG A 278 36.91 50.84 29.50
N LEU A 279 36.27 51.04 28.35
CA LEU A 279 36.05 50.00 27.34
C LEU A 279 37.03 50.19 26.18
N ASP A 280 37.62 49.08 25.74
CA ASP A 280 38.32 49.02 24.47
C ASP A 280 37.30 48.68 23.36
N LEU A 281 36.80 49.72 22.70
CA LEU A 281 35.81 49.58 21.63
C LEU A 281 36.38 48.87 20.40
N ASN A 282 37.70 48.92 20.17
CA ASN A 282 38.34 48.20 19.08
C ASN A 282 38.36 46.70 19.36
N GLN A 283 38.65 46.31 20.60
CA GLN A 283 38.59 44.90 21.01
C GLN A 283 37.15 44.36 20.94
N ILE A 284 36.17 45.15 21.36
CA ILE A 284 34.75 44.77 21.25
C ILE A 284 34.35 44.62 19.77
N GLY A 285 34.74 45.56 18.93
CA GLY A 285 34.46 45.52 17.49
C GLY A 285 35.07 44.30 16.81
N ALA A 286 36.33 43.98 17.11
CA ALA A 286 36.99 42.77 16.62
C ALA A 286 36.26 41.49 17.08
N THR A 287 35.86 41.43 18.35
CA THR A 287 35.13 40.25 18.88
C THR A 287 33.76 40.09 18.21
N PHE A 288 33.01 41.18 18.02
CA PHE A 288 31.75 41.17 17.27
C PHE A 288 31.97 40.75 15.82
N SER A 289 33.03 41.24 15.18
CA SER A 289 33.41 40.91 13.81
C SER A 289 33.66 39.40 13.65
N ASP A 290 34.40 38.80 14.59
CA ASP A 290 34.66 37.36 14.62
C ASP A 290 33.38 36.53 14.81
N ILE A 291 32.46 36.99 15.66
CA ILE A 291 31.16 36.31 15.85
C ILE A 291 30.36 36.37 14.54
N ILE A 292 30.32 37.52 13.88
CA ILE A 292 29.61 37.72 12.62
C ILE A 292 30.20 36.85 11.51
N ASP A 293 31.53 36.69 11.43
CA ASP A 293 32.16 35.78 10.48
C ASP A 293 31.68 34.34 10.66
N ARG A 294 31.59 33.87 11.91
CA ARG A 294 31.07 32.53 12.21
C ARG A 294 29.59 32.39 11.82
N ILE A 295 28.78 33.41 12.08
CA ILE A 295 27.36 33.46 11.67
C ILE A 295 27.24 33.39 10.15
N ILE A 296 28.04 34.17 9.41
CA ILE A 296 28.05 34.18 7.94
C ILE A 296 28.50 32.82 7.40
N GLU A 297 29.57 32.24 7.96
CA GLU A 297 30.10 30.96 7.51
C GLU A 297 29.07 29.84 7.66
N LYS A 298 28.40 29.80 8.82
CA LYS A 298 27.27 28.92 9.11
C LYS A 298 26.17 29.12 8.05
N ALA A 299 25.63 30.33 7.95
CA ALA A 299 24.45 30.61 7.15
C ALA A 299 24.67 30.73 5.62
N ARG A 300 25.90 30.54 5.12
CA ARG A 300 26.31 30.80 3.71
C ARG A 300 25.48 30.10 2.64
N PHE A 301 24.75 29.04 2.98
CA PHE A 301 23.90 28.27 2.05
C PHE A 301 22.40 28.43 2.29
N LYS A 302 21.97 29.14 3.33
CA LYS A 302 20.54 29.33 3.67
C LYS A 302 20.00 30.68 3.23
N VAL A 303 20.87 31.66 3.03
CA VAL A 303 20.50 33.06 2.79
C VAL A 303 21.09 33.55 1.47
N ASP A 304 20.35 34.44 0.80
CA ASP A 304 20.73 34.97 -0.50
C ASP A 304 22.04 35.80 -0.39
N LYS A 305 22.85 35.79 -1.47
CA LYS A 305 24.17 36.43 -1.50
C LYS A 305 24.13 37.93 -1.20
N GLU A 306 23.04 38.59 -1.55
CA GLU A 306 22.80 40.01 -1.29
C GLU A 306 22.76 40.28 0.22
N PHE A 307 22.05 39.44 0.96
CA PHE A 307 21.92 39.55 2.41
C PHE A 307 23.23 39.23 3.15
N ILE A 308 24.02 38.27 2.65
CA ILE A 308 25.38 38.01 3.14
C ILE A 308 26.27 39.24 2.91
N SER A 309 26.07 39.97 1.81
CA SER A 309 26.84 41.16 1.49
C SER A 309 26.50 42.32 2.42
N GLU A 310 25.22 42.50 2.79
CA GLU A 310 24.78 43.49 3.78
C GLU A 310 25.45 43.28 5.14
N ILE A 311 25.48 42.05 5.66
CA ILE A 311 26.11 41.75 6.95
C ILE A 311 27.64 41.94 6.89
N LYS A 312 28.27 41.64 5.75
CA LYS A 312 29.71 41.91 5.57
C LYS A 312 30.03 43.41 5.60
N ILE A 313 29.15 44.27 5.09
CA ILE A 313 29.31 45.73 5.18
C ILE A 313 29.22 46.18 6.65
N GLN A 314 28.26 45.63 7.38
CA GLN A 314 28.11 45.88 8.82
C GLN A 314 29.32 45.42 9.64
N LYS A 315 29.88 44.25 9.30
CA LYS A 315 31.13 43.74 9.87
C LYS A 315 32.29 44.72 9.70
N ILE A 316 32.52 45.22 8.48
CA ILE A 316 33.59 46.19 8.20
C ILE A 316 33.43 47.45 9.05
N SER A 317 32.19 47.88 9.28
CA SER A 317 31.90 49.05 10.11
C SER A 317 32.30 48.82 11.58
N LEU A 318 32.11 47.61 12.11
CA LEU A 318 32.52 47.26 13.48
C LEU A 318 34.04 47.27 13.69
N GLU A 319 34.82 46.96 12.66
CA GLU A 319 36.29 46.99 12.74
C GLU A 319 36.83 48.42 12.92
N SER A 320 36.02 49.44 12.60
CA SER A 320 36.34 50.86 12.78
C SER A 320 35.74 51.51 14.05
N LEU A 321 35.26 50.71 15.00
CA LEU A 321 34.49 51.18 16.16
C LEU A 321 35.19 52.22 17.04
N GLY A 322 36.51 52.12 17.22
CA GLY A 322 37.29 53.06 18.02
C GLY A 322 37.75 54.31 17.28
N ASP A 323 37.57 54.36 15.95
CA ASP A 323 37.87 55.54 15.12
C ASP A 323 36.66 56.50 15.02
N LEU A 324 35.52 56.14 15.61
CA LEU A 324 34.31 56.95 15.56
C LEU A 324 34.41 58.22 16.43
N PRO A 325 33.78 59.33 16.01
CA PRO A 325 33.91 60.63 16.68
C PRO A 325 33.38 60.65 18.12
N SER A 326 32.42 59.79 18.44
CA SER A 326 31.82 59.72 19.76
C SER A 326 31.47 58.29 20.18
N LYS A 327 31.51 58.03 21.50
CA LYS A 327 31.06 56.75 22.08
C LYS A 327 29.58 56.45 21.79
N ILE A 328 28.76 57.49 21.65
CA ILE A 328 27.32 57.35 21.33
C ILE A 328 27.16 56.75 19.93
N GLU A 329 27.93 57.25 18.95
CA GLU A 329 27.93 56.70 17.59
C GLU A 329 28.47 55.27 17.58
N SER A 330 29.50 54.96 18.36
CA SER A 330 30.01 53.58 18.51
C SER A 330 28.93 52.63 19.06
N PHE A 331 28.20 53.03 20.10
CA PHE A 331 27.13 52.20 20.66
C PHE A 331 25.93 52.07 19.71
N GLN A 332 25.58 53.14 19.00
CA GLN A 332 24.52 53.10 18.00
C GLN A 332 24.85 52.10 16.89
N LEU A 333 26.10 52.12 16.38
CA LEU A 333 26.55 51.17 15.38
C LEU A 333 26.45 49.72 15.88
N ILE A 334 26.84 49.45 17.13
CA ILE A 334 26.70 48.10 17.72
C ILE A 334 25.23 47.67 17.76
N ILE A 335 24.32 48.57 18.17
CA ILE A 335 22.89 48.29 18.21
C ILE A 335 22.35 48.01 16.81
N ASP A 336 22.71 48.82 15.82
CA ASP A 336 22.26 48.68 14.44
C ASP A 336 22.70 47.32 13.86
N VAL A 337 23.96 46.94 14.10
CA VAL A 337 24.51 45.65 13.67
C VAL A 337 23.80 44.48 14.35
N VAL A 338 23.55 44.56 15.66
CA VAL A 338 22.79 43.53 16.39
C VAL A 338 21.35 43.43 15.89
N CYS A 339 20.70 44.56 15.57
CA CYS A 339 19.38 44.58 14.97
C CYS A 339 19.37 43.90 13.60
N ASP A 340 20.39 44.11 12.78
CA ASP A 340 20.51 43.47 11.48
C ASP A 340 20.82 41.97 11.59
N VAL A 341 21.67 41.55 12.53
CA VAL A 341 21.89 40.13 12.87
C VAL A 341 20.60 39.48 13.39
N ARG A 342 19.76 40.20 14.13
CA ARG A 342 18.44 39.69 14.54
C ARG A 342 17.50 39.50 13.36
N LYS A 343 17.44 40.47 12.43
CA LYS A 343 16.65 40.33 11.18
C LYS A 343 17.14 39.15 10.34
N PHE A 344 18.45 38.89 10.36
CA PHE A 344 19.05 37.74 9.72
C PHE A 344 18.53 36.42 10.28
N PHE A 345 18.52 36.25 11.60
CA PHE A 345 17.97 35.05 12.23
C PHE A 345 16.49 34.85 11.93
N GLN A 346 15.68 35.92 11.95
CA GLN A 346 14.26 35.85 11.59
C GLN A 346 14.03 35.34 10.17
N LYS A 347 14.89 35.71 9.21
CA LYS A 347 14.78 35.20 7.83
C LYS A 347 15.22 33.75 7.69
N ILE A 348 16.15 33.28 8.53
CA ILE A 348 16.58 31.88 8.55
C ILE A 348 15.48 30.97 9.07
N GLU A 349 14.69 31.41 10.07
CA GLU A 349 13.58 30.63 10.64
C GLU A 349 12.32 30.56 9.75
N MET A 350 12.19 31.47 8.77
CA MET A 350 11.02 31.56 7.88
C MET A 350 11.12 30.71 6.59
N LYS A 351 12.27 30.08 6.31
CA LYS A 351 12.47 29.14 5.19
C LYS A 351 12.62 27.72 5.71
#